data_AF-A0A2N0ZDR0-F1
#
_entry.id   AF-A0A2N0ZDR0-F1
#
_cell.length_a   1.000
_cell.length_b   1.000
_cell.length_c   1.000
_cell.angle_alpha   90.00
_cell.angle_beta   90.00
_cell.angle_gamma   90.00
#
_symmetry.space_group_name_H-M   'P 1'
#
loop_
_entity.id
_entity.type
_entity.pdbx_description
1 polymer ?
#
loop_
_entity_poly.entity_id
_entity_poly.type
_entity_poly.pdbx_seq_one_letter_code
_entity_poly.pdbx_strand_id
1 'polypeptide(L)'
;MSISMETMLHKIEKELQAAKGQNDQARMRERVHAIKAICELILDQPNELSKHTMFNAVSPQPIQPQQQQVQPVQTVGQPKPMKMEDEANGDSLFDF
;
A
#
# COMPACT_ATOMS: atom_id res chain seq x y z
N MET A 1 6.87 -3.30 -12.74
CA MET A 1 6.02 -4.01 -13.73
C MET A 1 4.58 -3.90 -13.26
N SER A 2 3.77 -3.05 -13.88
CA SER A 2 2.32 -3.01 -13.62
C SER A 2 1.67 -4.15 -14.38
N ILE A 3 1.41 -5.27 -13.71
CA ILE A 3 0.63 -6.37 -14.29
C ILE A 3 -0.81 -5.87 -14.40
N SER A 4 -1.36 -5.82 -15.62
CA SER A 4 -2.73 -5.37 -15.83
C SER A 4 -3.74 -6.38 -15.29
N MET A 5 -4.92 -5.89 -14.87
CA MET A 5 -6.06 -6.74 -14.48
C MET A 5 -6.36 -7.81 -15.55
N GLU A 6 -6.31 -7.41 -16.81
CA GLU A 6 -6.52 -8.30 -17.96
C GLU A 6 -5.53 -9.46 -17.99
N THR A 7 -4.25 -9.22 -17.66
CA THR A 7 -3.22 -10.28 -17.61
C THR A 7 -3.51 -11.28 -16.49
N MET A 8 -4.03 -10.81 -15.35
CA MET A 8 -4.38 -11.67 -14.22
C MET A 8 -5.61 -12.54 -14.53
N LEU A 9 -6.62 -11.97 -15.19
CA LEU A 9 -7.79 -12.73 -15.66
C LEU A 9 -7.42 -13.81 -16.68
N HIS A 10 -6.53 -13.52 -17.64
CA HIS A 10 -6.01 -14.53 -18.56
C HIS A 10 -5.26 -15.67 -17.85
N LYS A 11 -4.54 -15.38 -16.77
CA LYS A 11 -3.88 -16.42 -15.95
C LYS A 11 -4.90 -17.31 -15.26
N ILE A 12 -5.99 -16.75 -14.73
CA ILE A 12 -7.09 -17.54 -14.13
C ILE A 12 -7.70 -18.48 -15.16
N GLU A 13 -7.98 -17.99 -16.37
CA GLU A 13 -8.53 -18.82 -17.45
C GLU A 13 -7.62 -20.00 -17.80
N LYS A 14 -6.31 -19.76 -17.91
CA LYS A 14 -5.32 -20.81 -18.19
C LYS A 14 -5.28 -21.87 -17.09
N GLU A 15 -5.25 -21.46 -15.83
CA GLU A 15 -5.25 -22.41 -14.69
C GLU A 15 -6.56 -23.19 -14.61
N LEU A 16 -7.70 -22.57 -14.94
CA LEU A 16 -9.00 -23.24 -15.01
C LEU A 16 -9.03 -24.29 -16.13
N GLN A 17 -8.53 -23.96 -17.31
CA GLN A 17 -8.42 -24.91 -18.41
C GLN A 17 -7.50 -26.08 -18.05
N ALA A 18 -6.37 -25.80 -17.40
CA ALA A 18 -5.46 -26.84 -16.91
C ALA A 18 -6.13 -27.76 -15.89
N ALA A 19 -6.90 -27.20 -14.95
CA ALA A 19 -7.64 -27.97 -13.95
C ALA A 19 -8.69 -28.90 -14.59
N LYS A 20 -9.44 -28.40 -15.58
CA LYS A 20 -10.44 -29.19 -16.32
C LYS A 20 -9.83 -30.36 -17.10
N GLY A 21 -8.55 -30.28 -17.46
CA GLY A 21 -7.83 -31.35 -18.15
C GLY A 21 -7.15 -32.37 -17.23
N GLN A 22 -7.20 -32.19 -15.90
CA GLN A 22 -6.61 -33.15 -14.96
C GLN A 22 -7.62 -34.25 -14.59
N ASN A 23 -7.14 -35.50 -14.55
CA ASN A 23 -7.90 -36.63 -14.01
C ASN A 23 -7.57 -36.91 -12.52
N ASP A 24 -6.50 -36.30 -12.01
CA ASP A 24 -6.07 -36.42 -10.62
C ASP A 24 -6.65 -35.28 -9.77
N GLN A 25 -7.45 -35.64 -8.76
CA GLN A 25 -8.07 -34.71 -7.83
C GLN A 25 -7.05 -33.87 -7.05
N ALA A 26 -5.89 -34.41 -6.69
CA ALA A 26 -4.86 -33.66 -5.98
C ALA A 26 -4.35 -32.50 -6.84
N ARG A 27 -4.00 -32.79 -8.10
CA ARG A 27 -3.57 -31.79 -9.08
C ARG A 27 -4.67 -30.79 -9.43
N MET A 28 -5.92 -31.22 -9.51
CA MET A 28 -7.05 -30.29 -9.67
C MET A 28 -7.12 -29.30 -8.52
N ARG A 29 -6.97 -29.76 -7.26
CA ARG A 29 -6.99 -28.89 -6.08
C ARG A 29 -5.81 -27.93 -6.06
N GLU A 30 -4.62 -28.35 -6.47
CA GLU A 30 -3.46 -27.45 -6.62
C GLU A 30 -3.75 -26.30 -7.60
N ARG A 31 -4.37 -26.60 -8.74
CA ARG A 31 -4.76 -25.56 -9.72
C ARG A 31 -5.81 -24.61 -9.16
N VAL A 32 -6.78 -25.13 -8.39
CA VAL A 32 -7.77 -24.29 -7.69
C VAL A 32 -7.10 -23.38 -6.66
N HIS A 33 -6.10 -23.87 -5.92
CA HIS A 33 -5.32 -23.03 -5.00
C HIS A 33 -4.55 -21.93 -5.73
N ALA A 34 -3.98 -22.22 -6.91
CA ALA A 34 -3.34 -21.19 -7.74
C ALA A 34 -4.35 -20.11 -8.17
N ILE A 35 -5.55 -20.50 -8.62
CA ILE A 35 -6.62 -19.56 -8.97
C ILE A 35 -6.99 -18.67 -7.78
N LYS A 36 -7.18 -19.26 -6.59
CA LYS A 36 -7.46 -18.53 -5.35
C LYS A 36 -6.39 -17.47 -5.07
N ALA A 37 -5.11 -17.85 -5.14
CA ALA A 37 -4.00 -16.94 -4.88
C ALA A 37 -3.97 -15.77 -5.89
N ILE A 38 -4.29 -16.02 -7.17
CA ILE A 38 -4.39 -14.96 -8.18
C ILE A 38 -5.53 -13.98 -7.84
N CYS A 39 -6.69 -14.49 -7.43
CA CYS A 39 -7.81 -13.65 -6.99
C CYS A 39 -7.46 -12.81 -5.76
N GLU A 40 -6.81 -13.41 -4.77
CA GLU A 40 -6.36 -12.68 -3.58
C GLU A 40 -5.39 -11.57 -3.95
N LEU A 41 -4.42 -11.83 -4.83
CA LEU A 41 -3.50 -10.80 -5.31
C LEU A 41 -4.19 -9.66 -6.07
N ILE A 42 -5.24 -9.95 -6.85
CA ILE A 42 -6.04 -8.91 -7.52
C ILE A 42 -6.75 -8.02 -6.50
N LEU A 43 -7.34 -8.63 -5.47
CA LEU A 43 -8.15 -7.93 -4.47
C LEU A 43 -7.32 -7.17 -3.44
N ASP A 44 -6.10 -7.64 -3.17
CA ASP A 44 -5.15 -7.00 -2.25
C ASP A 44 -4.43 -5.79 -2.87
N GLN A 45 -4.43 -5.68 -4.21
CA GLN A 45 -3.86 -4.50 -4.86
C GLN A 45 -4.71 -3.27 -4.55
N PRO A 46 -4.10 -2.18 -4.01
CA PRO A 46 -4.82 -0.95 -3.76
C PRO A 46 -5.37 -0.44 -5.10
N ASN A 47 -6.68 -0.25 -5.15
CA ASN A 47 -7.35 0.20 -6.36
C ASN A 47 -6.80 1.59 -6.71
N GLU A 48 -5.87 1.68 -7.66
CA GLU A 48 -5.28 2.95 -8.14
C GLU A 48 -6.35 3.87 -8.77
N LEU A 49 -7.60 3.41 -8.86
CA LEU A 49 -8.77 4.22 -9.16
C LEU A 49 -9.10 5.27 -8.08
N SER A 50 -8.64 5.08 -6.84
CA SER A 50 -8.91 6.02 -5.74
C SER A 50 -7.98 7.23 -5.69
N LYS A 51 -6.94 7.29 -6.55
CA LYS A 51 -5.98 8.41 -6.57
C LYS A 51 -6.30 9.53 -7.57
N HIS A 52 -7.33 9.37 -8.40
CA HIS A 52 -7.68 10.36 -9.43
C HIS A 52 -8.65 11.48 -8.97
N THR A 53 -9.03 11.54 -7.69
CA THR A 53 -10.01 12.53 -7.19
C THR A 53 -9.45 13.59 -6.23
N MET A 54 -8.12 13.79 -6.14
CA MET A 54 -7.55 14.79 -5.22
C MET A 54 -6.53 15.77 -5.83
N PHE A 55 -6.69 16.12 -7.12
CA PHE A 55 -6.01 17.30 -7.69
C PHE A 55 -6.99 18.44 -8.00
N ASN A 56 -7.85 18.80 -7.06
CA ASN A 56 -8.30 20.19 -6.96
C ASN A 56 -7.27 20.93 -6.09
N ALA A 57 -6.10 21.18 -6.68
CA ALA A 57 -5.18 22.17 -6.12
C ALA A 57 -5.85 23.53 -6.25
N VAL A 58 -6.51 23.98 -5.18
CA VAL A 58 -6.94 25.36 -5.01
C VAL A 58 -5.68 26.21 -5.09
N SER A 59 -5.54 26.95 -6.18
CA SER A 59 -4.51 27.97 -6.35
C SER A 59 -4.62 28.96 -5.18
N PRO A 60 -3.60 29.10 -4.31
CA PRO A 60 -3.60 30.19 -3.36
C PRO A 60 -3.39 31.49 -4.14
N GLN A 61 -4.42 32.34 -4.20
CA GLN A 61 -4.26 33.72 -4.65
C GLN A 61 -3.17 34.40 -3.79
N PRO A 62 -2.24 35.15 -4.40
CA PRO A 62 -1.25 35.89 -3.64
C PRO A 62 -1.94 37.00 -2.85
N ILE A 63 -1.98 36.84 -1.53
CA ILE A 63 -2.36 37.90 -0.61
C ILE A 63 -1.18 38.90 -0.61
N GLN A 64 -1.42 40.11 -1.12
CA GLN A 64 -0.44 41.20 -1.02
C GLN A 64 -0.20 41.52 0.47
N PRO A 65 1.04 41.46 0.97
CA PRO A 65 1.32 41.89 2.34
C PRO A 65 1.26 43.41 2.42
N GLN A 66 0.20 43.92 3.03
CA GLN A 66 0.11 45.30 3.48
C GLN A 66 1.18 45.49 4.56
N GLN A 67 2.21 46.27 4.24
CA GLN A 67 3.29 46.62 5.14
C GLN A 67 2.72 47.34 6.37
N GLN A 68 2.67 46.64 7.51
CA GLN A 68 2.57 47.27 8.82
C GLN A 68 3.87 47.04 9.57
N GLN A 69 4.48 48.18 9.86
CA GLN A 69 5.73 48.36 10.57
C GLN A 69 5.63 47.89 12.03
N VAL A 70 6.78 47.43 12.53
CA VAL A 70 7.32 47.49 13.92
C VAL A 70 6.72 46.57 15.02
N GLN A 71 7.45 45.52 15.40
CA GLN A 71 8.34 45.43 16.60
C GLN A 71 8.74 43.96 16.87
N PRO A 72 10.01 43.65 17.20
CA PRO A 72 10.46 42.27 17.47
C PRO A 72 10.29 41.90 18.95
N VAL A 73 9.45 40.90 19.24
CA VAL A 73 9.48 40.19 20.53
C VAL A 73 10.22 38.87 20.34
N GLN A 74 11.43 38.83 20.89
CA GLN A 74 12.25 37.62 21.01
C GLN A 74 11.60 36.69 22.05
N THR A 75 11.29 35.45 21.69
CA THR A 75 11.22 34.35 22.66
C THR A 75 11.85 33.09 22.09
N VAL A 76 12.93 32.70 22.74
CA VAL A 76 13.73 31.50 22.57
C VAL A 76 12.95 30.30 23.13
N GLY A 77 12.88 29.19 22.39
CA GLY A 77 12.32 27.94 22.87
C GLY A 77 12.82 26.74 22.07
N GLN A 78 13.96 26.18 22.48
CA GLN A 78 14.56 24.96 21.91
C GLN A 78 13.58 23.76 21.94
N PRO A 79 13.57 22.88 20.93
CA PRO A 79 13.00 21.55 21.06
C PRO A 79 13.96 20.65 21.86
N LYS A 80 13.49 20.13 22.99
CA LYS A 80 14.23 19.17 23.83
C LYS A 80 14.07 17.77 23.22
N PRO A 81 15.14 17.03 22.91
CA PRO A 81 15.01 15.66 22.42
C PRO A 81 14.57 14.74 23.56
N MET A 82 13.40 14.12 23.41
CA MET A 82 12.94 13.05 24.30
C MET A 82 13.76 11.79 24.00
N LYS A 83 14.33 11.21 25.07
CA LYS A 83 15.16 10.01 25.07
C LYS A 83 14.30 8.80 24.68
N MET A 84 14.77 7.98 23.76
CA MET A 84 14.24 6.64 23.52
C MET A 84 14.69 5.77 24.70
N GLU A 85 13.74 5.28 25.48
CA GLU A 85 13.99 4.31 26.54
C GLU A 85 13.90 2.90 25.93
N ASP A 86 15.08 2.29 25.95
CA ASP A 86 15.41 0.86 26.03
C ASP A 86 14.23 -0.09 26.25
N GLU A 87 13.79 -0.79 25.19
CA GLU A 87 13.18 -2.14 25.30
C GLU A 87 13.21 -2.88 23.94
N ALA A 88 14.32 -2.71 23.22
CA ALA A 88 14.63 -3.50 22.03
C ALA A 88 15.45 -4.72 22.48
N ASN A 89 14.77 -5.86 22.69
CA ASN A 89 15.20 -7.24 22.41
C ASN A 89 14.35 -8.21 23.24
N GLY A 90 13.09 -8.38 22.84
CA GLY A 90 12.34 -9.58 23.20
C GLY A 90 12.95 -10.76 22.46
N ASP A 91 13.81 -11.51 23.13
CA ASP A 91 14.43 -12.73 22.60
C ASP A 91 13.29 -13.70 22.23
N SER A 92 13.14 -13.93 20.93
CA SER A 92 12.00 -14.68 20.39
C SER A 92 12.18 -16.15 20.74
N LEU A 93 11.32 -16.63 21.64
CA LEU A 93 11.26 -17.98 22.16
C LEU A 93 10.75 -18.98 21.11
N PHE A 94 11.48 -19.11 19.99
CA PHE A 94 11.35 -20.27 19.11
C PHE A 94 11.97 -21.48 19.81
N ASP A 95 11.13 -22.21 20.55
CA ASP A 95 11.41 -23.54 21.07
C ASP A 95 11.29 -24.53 19.89
N PHE A 96 12.39 -25.20 19.54
CA PHE A 96 12.47 -26.19 18.46
C PHE A 96 12.12 -27.60 18.95
#